data_AF-A0A3G2UNP6-F1
#
_entry.id   AF-A0A3G2UNP6-F1
#
_cell.length_a   1.000
_cell.length_b   1.000
_cell.length_c   1.000
_cell.angle_alpha   90.00
_cell.angle_beta   90.00
_cell.angle_gamma   90.00
#
_symmetry.space_group_name_H-M   'P 1'
#
loop_
_entity.id
_entity.type
_entity.pdbx_description
1 polymer ?
#
loop_
_entity_poly.entity_id
_entity_poly.type
_entity_poly.pdbx_seq_one_letter_code
_entity_poly.pdbx_strand_id
1 'polypeptide(L)'
;MVNFSVGLGSFAQGLGQGMQMGSQIKGVIDQRKMRNLAKDGQAEANAAREGAINSAIETTSNADGTQSFKVGDQTFSDQGKAKNAAAQQVGSVMDFYRQTTVPKLIQGYLDIGDPDKAQQLQSWMETREAEGITRDWARGARLAMLGDTKGAMRKFGKLYEKLEPGSKYVGMEDITEPNFEERTLPGTGETIRIENGTRPAGVRLKLRNADGEEVSHDFTSSDDLYQTAMMTLSPDKFVGRAFSELDKASAARAAAAKDDREFRQDVALKRMGAAIDDQRDARQHTRQMIRSDREFGQTTQRDATQQGYDLEKIMTSKQLDAALAPAMEAAKVKGDTPEDARKAISAIWKTLSESDLGGKGGFNSKPVDEQVKQATNIYSQQSTAARGVIQGAAPDSNQGRGIPKLW
;
A
#
# COMPACT_ATOMS: atom_id res chain seq x y z
N MET A 1 12.05 36.13 -50.02
CA MET A 1 11.53 35.07 -49.14
C MET A 1 12.12 35.29 -47.76
N VAL A 2 11.31 35.74 -46.80
CA VAL A 2 11.74 36.07 -45.43
C VAL A 2 11.02 35.10 -44.50
N ASN A 3 11.79 34.33 -43.73
CA ASN A 3 11.30 33.31 -42.80
C ASN A 3 10.74 33.95 -41.52
N PHE A 4 9.43 33.84 -41.31
CA PHE A 4 8.75 34.05 -40.04
C PHE A 4 8.66 32.71 -39.28
N SER A 5 9.67 32.37 -38.47
CA SER A 5 9.61 31.19 -37.59
C SER A 5 10.37 31.35 -36.26
N VAL A 6 10.54 32.58 -35.79
CA VAL A 6 11.17 32.88 -34.49
C VAL A 6 10.11 33.55 -33.61
N GLY A 7 9.55 32.85 -32.62
CA GLY A 7 8.67 33.50 -31.65
C GLY A 7 7.75 32.65 -30.77
N LEU A 8 7.52 31.36 -31.05
CA LEU A 8 6.58 30.54 -30.25
C LEU A 8 7.26 29.50 -29.33
N GLY A 9 8.56 29.22 -29.51
CA GLY A 9 9.31 28.27 -28.67
C GLY A 9 9.75 28.83 -27.31
N SER A 10 10.07 30.12 -27.23
CA SER A 10 10.50 30.78 -25.98
C SER A 10 9.34 31.06 -25.01
N PHE A 11 8.10 31.13 -25.50
CA PHE A 11 6.90 31.33 -24.68
C PHE A 11 6.50 30.05 -23.92
N ALA A 12 6.62 28.87 -24.56
CA ALA A 12 6.32 27.59 -23.91
C ALA A 12 7.35 27.21 -22.82
N GLN A 13 8.63 27.56 -23.02
CA GLN A 13 9.68 27.30 -22.03
C GLN A 13 9.61 28.27 -20.83
N GLY A 14 9.16 29.51 -21.03
CA GLY A 14 8.86 30.46 -19.96
C GLY A 14 7.60 30.11 -19.14
N LEU A 15 6.59 29.49 -19.77
CA LEU A 15 5.34 29.09 -19.09
C LEU A 15 5.57 27.93 -18.09
N GLY A 16 6.43 26.96 -18.44
CA GLY A 16 6.80 25.85 -17.55
C GLY A 16 7.59 26.32 -16.32
N GLN A 17 8.52 27.24 -16.51
CA GLN A 17 9.29 27.86 -15.42
C GLN A 17 8.41 28.80 -14.57
N GLY A 18 7.44 29.47 -15.19
CA GLY A 18 6.43 30.31 -14.50
C GLY A 18 5.46 29.50 -13.63
N MET A 19 5.06 28.29 -14.02
CA MET A 19 4.18 27.44 -13.19
C MET A 19 4.88 26.91 -11.93
N GLN A 20 6.15 26.51 -12.00
CA GLN A 20 6.91 26.10 -10.82
C GLN A 20 7.19 27.28 -9.87
N MET A 21 7.46 28.47 -10.41
CA MET A 21 7.60 29.67 -9.59
C MET A 21 6.25 30.10 -8.99
N GLY A 22 5.14 29.91 -9.73
CA GLY A 22 3.78 30.20 -9.29
C GLY A 22 3.33 29.36 -8.10
N SER A 23 3.64 28.05 -8.06
CA SER A 23 3.31 27.20 -6.90
C SER A 23 4.12 27.54 -5.66
N GLN A 24 5.40 27.92 -5.82
CA GLN A 24 6.24 28.40 -4.73
C GLN A 24 5.77 29.76 -4.18
N ILE A 25 5.42 30.70 -5.07
CA ILE A 25 4.89 32.02 -4.68
C ILE A 25 3.53 31.87 -4.00
N LYS A 26 2.64 31.04 -4.53
CA LYS A 26 1.34 30.75 -3.91
C LYS A 26 1.53 30.16 -2.51
N GLY A 27 2.44 29.19 -2.35
CA GLY A 27 2.76 28.61 -1.05
C GLY A 27 3.26 29.65 -0.03
N VAL A 28 4.13 30.58 -0.44
CA VAL A 28 4.61 31.67 0.44
C VAL A 28 3.50 32.66 0.80
N ILE A 29 2.62 33.00 -0.16
CA ILE A 29 1.47 33.89 0.09
C ILE A 29 0.50 33.24 1.07
N ASP A 30 0.13 31.98 0.83
CA ASP A 30 -0.77 31.21 1.69
C ASP A 30 -0.18 31.06 3.10
N GLN A 31 1.12 30.78 3.20
CA GLN A 31 1.81 30.71 4.51
C GLN A 31 1.81 32.06 5.25
N ARG A 32 1.99 33.19 4.55
CA ARG A 32 1.87 34.53 5.15
C ARG A 32 0.44 34.82 5.59
N LYS A 33 -0.56 34.48 4.76
CA LYS A 33 -1.98 34.62 5.09
C LYS A 33 -2.32 33.84 6.36
N MET A 34 -1.92 32.57 6.44
CA MET A 34 -2.16 31.73 7.62
C MET A 34 -1.44 32.25 8.87
N ARG A 35 -0.20 32.76 8.73
CA ARG A 35 0.52 33.37 9.86
C ARG A 35 -0.18 34.64 10.38
N ASN A 36 -0.63 35.51 9.48
CA ASN A 36 -1.35 36.72 9.89
C ASN A 36 -2.68 36.35 10.57
N LEU A 37 -3.41 35.39 10.00
CA LEU A 37 -4.67 34.94 10.56
C LEU A 37 -4.51 34.29 11.94
N ALA A 38 -3.43 33.54 12.16
CA ALA A 38 -3.07 33.01 13.47
C ALA A 38 -2.75 34.12 14.48
N LYS A 39 -1.94 35.10 14.08
CA LYS A 39 -1.56 36.25 14.92
C LYS A 39 -2.78 37.08 15.30
N ASP A 40 -3.66 37.37 14.34
CA ASP A 40 -4.88 38.15 14.55
C ASP A 40 -5.84 37.38 15.47
N GLY A 41 -6.02 36.09 15.23
CA GLY A 41 -6.82 35.23 16.10
C GLY A 41 -6.26 35.16 17.53
N GLN A 42 -4.94 35.07 17.70
CA GLN A 42 -4.32 35.11 19.03
C GLN A 42 -4.57 36.44 19.75
N ALA A 43 -4.44 37.57 19.04
CA ALA A 43 -4.73 38.89 19.59
C ALA A 43 -6.21 39.01 20.01
N GLU A 44 -7.13 38.50 19.19
CA GLU A 44 -8.56 38.49 19.49
C GLU A 44 -8.93 37.54 20.64
N ALA A 45 -8.30 36.36 20.72
CA ALA A 45 -8.48 35.44 21.85
C ALA A 45 -8.03 36.08 23.17
N ASN A 46 -6.91 36.80 23.16
CA ASN A 46 -6.42 37.55 24.31
C ASN A 46 -7.38 38.68 24.69
N ALA A 47 -7.83 39.46 23.70
CA ALA A 47 -8.78 40.56 23.92
C ALA A 47 -10.14 40.05 24.42
N ALA A 48 -10.66 38.97 23.87
CA ALA A 48 -11.91 38.33 24.29
C ALA A 48 -11.81 37.82 25.72
N ARG A 49 -10.68 37.20 26.08
CA ARG A 49 -10.44 36.77 27.46
C ARG A 49 -10.34 37.95 28.42
N GLU A 50 -9.60 38.99 28.06
CA GLU A 50 -9.49 40.19 28.90
C GLU A 50 -10.85 40.88 29.08
N GLY A 51 -11.65 40.94 28.01
CA GLY A 51 -13.05 41.38 28.08
C GLY A 51 -13.86 40.53 29.06
N ALA A 52 -13.77 39.20 28.99
CA ALA A 52 -14.46 38.30 29.90
C ALA A 52 -14.00 38.46 31.36
N ILE A 53 -12.70 38.69 31.60
CA ILE A 53 -12.16 38.99 32.94
C ILE A 53 -12.74 40.29 33.47
N ASN A 54 -12.77 41.34 32.66
CA ASN A 54 -13.29 42.64 33.09
C ASN A 54 -14.81 42.57 33.34
N SER A 55 -15.56 41.84 32.51
CA SER A 55 -17.01 41.63 32.70
C SER A 55 -17.35 40.79 33.93
N ALA A 56 -16.43 39.94 34.40
CA ALA A 56 -16.63 39.14 35.62
C ALA A 56 -16.38 39.94 36.92
N ILE A 57 -15.95 41.21 36.82
CA ILE A 57 -15.66 42.06 37.96
C ILE A 57 -16.75 43.12 38.09
N GLU A 58 -17.57 43.00 39.13
CA GLU A 58 -18.53 44.04 39.52
C GLU A 58 -17.81 45.09 40.38
N THR A 59 -17.84 46.37 39.97
CA THR A 59 -17.23 47.46 40.74
C THR A 59 -18.31 48.24 41.48
N THR A 60 -18.20 48.31 42.81
CA THR A 60 -19.11 49.08 43.66
C THR A 60 -18.35 50.21 44.34
N SER A 61 -18.91 51.43 44.30
CA SER A 61 -18.41 52.54 45.10
C SER A 61 -19.06 52.52 46.48
N ASN A 62 -18.26 52.41 47.52
CA ASN A 62 -18.71 52.40 48.90
C ASN A 62 -19.02 53.83 49.37
N ALA A 63 -19.78 53.96 50.47
CA ALA A 63 -20.17 55.26 51.03
C ALA A 63 -18.98 56.11 51.51
N ASP A 64 -17.83 55.49 51.78
CA ASP A 64 -16.57 56.13 52.18
C ASP A 64 -15.73 56.61 50.97
N GLY A 65 -16.23 56.45 49.75
CA GLY A 65 -15.53 56.79 48.51
C GLY A 65 -14.50 55.75 48.05
N THR A 66 -14.32 54.65 48.80
CA THR A 66 -13.47 53.54 48.35
C THR A 66 -14.21 52.67 47.33
N GLN A 67 -13.46 51.96 46.49
CA GLN A 67 -14.02 51.00 45.54
C GLN A 67 -13.87 49.57 46.09
N SER A 68 -14.92 48.77 45.94
CA SER A 68 -14.87 47.33 46.14
C SER A 68 -15.13 46.61 44.82
N PHE A 69 -14.41 45.51 44.62
CA PHE A 69 -14.45 44.70 43.40
C PHE A 69 -14.97 43.31 43.75
N LYS A 70 -16.14 42.95 43.25
CA LYS A 70 -16.76 41.66 43.50
C LYS A 70 -16.59 40.74 42.30
N VAL A 71 -16.21 39.48 42.57
CA VAL A 71 -15.98 38.42 41.58
C VAL A 71 -16.63 37.14 42.08
N GLY A 72 -17.79 36.79 41.54
CA GLY A 72 -18.65 35.75 42.14
C GLY A 72 -19.05 36.15 43.56
N ASP A 73 -18.83 35.26 44.53
CA ASP A 73 -19.16 35.54 45.95
C ASP A 73 -18.03 36.24 46.72
N GLN A 74 -16.87 36.47 46.08
CA GLN A 74 -15.71 37.07 46.73
C GLN A 74 -15.67 38.58 46.48
N THR A 75 -15.35 39.35 47.53
CA THR A 75 -15.14 40.80 47.43
C THR A 75 -13.70 41.15 47.76
N PHE A 76 -13.10 42.01 46.94
CA PHE A 76 -11.72 42.45 47.04
C PHE A 76 -11.66 43.97 47.15
N SER A 77 -10.71 44.48 47.92
CA SER A 77 -10.39 45.92 48.01
C SER A 77 -9.32 46.37 47.00
N ASP A 78 -8.68 45.42 46.31
CA ASP A 78 -7.62 45.68 45.32
C ASP A 78 -8.02 45.15 43.95
N GLN A 79 -7.92 45.99 42.93
CA GLN A 79 -8.32 45.66 41.55
C GLN A 79 -7.44 44.54 40.96
N GLY A 80 -6.15 44.50 41.30
CA GLY A 80 -5.23 43.45 40.83
C GLY A 80 -5.61 42.08 41.35
N LYS A 81 -5.97 41.98 42.65
CA LYS A 81 -6.48 40.75 43.27
C LYS A 81 -7.81 40.31 42.65
N ALA A 82 -8.73 41.25 42.42
CA ALA A 82 -9.99 40.95 41.74
C ALA A 82 -9.77 40.42 40.31
N LYS A 83 -8.90 41.07 39.52
CA LYS A 83 -8.51 40.57 38.18
C LYS A 83 -7.91 39.17 38.23
N ASN A 84 -7.06 38.88 39.21
CA ASN A 84 -6.46 37.55 39.37
C ASN A 84 -7.49 36.48 39.77
N ALA A 85 -8.46 36.81 40.61
CA ALA A 85 -9.57 35.93 40.96
C ALA A 85 -10.52 35.70 39.77
N ALA A 86 -10.87 36.76 39.06
CA ALA A 86 -11.69 36.69 37.83
C ALA A 86 -10.98 35.85 36.76
N ALA A 87 -9.68 36.02 36.58
CA ALA A 87 -8.86 35.22 35.66
C ALA A 87 -8.80 33.72 36.02
N GLN A 88 -9.16 33.32 37.25
CA GLN A 88 -9.31 31.91 37.65
C GLN A 88 -10.71 31.36 37.36
N GLN A 89 -11.75 32.21 37.40
CA GLN A 89 -13.12 31.83 37.07
C GLN A 89 -13.37 31.83 35.55
N VAL A 90 -12.76 32.78 34.85
CA VAL A 90 -12.78 32.87 33.39
C VAL A 90 -11.87 31.78 32.82
N GLY A 91 -12.32 31.16 31.72
CA GLY A 91 -11.58 30.14 31.00
C GLY A 91 -10.12 30.54 30.70
N SER A 92 -9.30 29.53 30.42
CA SER A 92 -7.92 29.73 30.02
C SER A 92 -7.85 30.48 28.67
N VAL A 93 -6.73 31.14 28.39
CA VAL A 93 -6.45 31.75 27.06
C VAL A 93 -6.73 30.76 25.93
N MET A 94 -6.52 29.47 26.19
CA MET A 94 -6.69 28.43 25.20
C MET A 94 -8.13 28.03 24.95
N ASP A 95 -9.03 28.22 25.92
CA ASP A 95 -10.46 28.04 25.69
C ASP A 95 -10.95 29.12 24.71
N PHE A 96 -10.50 30.36 24.90
CA PHE A 96 -10.76 31.45 23.97
C PHE A 96 -10.09 31.23 22.61
N TYR A 97 -8.84 30.76 22.58
CA TYR A 97 -8.14 30.43 21.33
C TYR A 97 -8.87 29.33 20.55
N ARG A 98 -9.38 28.30 21.23
CA ARG A 98 -10.21 27.24 20.64
C ARG A 98 -11.53 27.77 20.09
N GLN A 99 -12.15 28.71 20.79
CA GLN A 99 -13.44 29.27 20.38
C GLN A 99 -13.32 30.32 19.26
N THR A 100 -12.21 31.05 19.20
CA THR A 100 -12.05 32.21 18.30
C THR A 100 -11.05 31.95 17.18
N THR A 101 -9.82 31.53 17.50
CA THR A 101 -8.73 31.37 16.54
C THR A 101 -8.87 30.09 15.71
N VAL A 102 -9.16 28.96 16.34
CA VAL A 102 -9.21 27.66 15.66
C VAL A 102 -10.23 27.64 14.51
N PRO A 103 -11.49 28.11 14.66
CA PRO A 103 -12.43 28.16 13.55
C PRO A 103 -11.94 29.02 12.39
N LYS A 104 -11.26 30.15 12.68
CA LYS A 104 -10.69 31.01 11.64
C LYS A 104 -9.54 30.32 10.93
N LEU A 105 -8.68 29.58 11.64
CA LEU A 105 -7.60 28.80 11.02
C LEU A 105 -8.16 27.69 10.12
N ILE A 106 -9.19 26.98 10.58
CA ILE A 106 -9.91 25.97 9.78
C ILE A 106 -10.47 26.63 8.51
N GLN A 107 -11.17 27.75 8.65
CA GLN A 107 -11.70 28.49 7.50
C GLN A 107 -10.57 28.98 6.57
N GLY A 108 -9.46 29.45 7.13
CA GLY A 108 -8.28 29.88 6.38
C GLY A 108 -7.69 28.75 5.53
N TYR A 109 -7.61 27.53 6.08
CA TYR A 109 -7.20 26.33 5.34
C TYR A 109 -8.19 25.96 4.23
N LEU A 110 -9.50 26.06 4.50
CA LEU A 110 -10.53 25.85 3.47
C LEU A 110 -10.42 26.89 2.33
N ASP A 111 -10.21 28.16 2.67
CA ASP A 111 -10.10 29.26 1.70
C ASP A 111 -8.90 29.12 0.76
N ILE A 112 -7.78 28.56 1.24
CA ILE A 112 -6.59 28.31 0.41
C ILE A 112 -6.68 26.99 -0.39
N GLY A 113 -7.77 26.23 -0.21
CA GLY A 113 -8.01 24.97 -0.90
C GLY A 113 -7.30 23.78 -0.27
N ASP A 114 -7.06 23.80 1.05
CA ASP A 114 -6.39 22.73 1.80
C ASP A 114 -7.36 22.13 2.87
N PRO A 115 -8.44 21.44 2.43
CA PRO A 115 -9.46 20.91 3.34
C PRO A 115 -8.93 19.79 4.25
N ASP A 116 -7.90 19.06 3.81
CA ASP A 116 -7.28 18.00 4.60
C ASP A 116 -6.62 18.57 5.85
N LYS A 117 -5.88 19.68 5.73
CA LYS A 117 -5.32 20.37 6.90
C LYS A 117 -6.40 20.98 7.79
N ALA A 118 -7.49 21.50 7.21
CA ALA A 118 -8.62 22.00 7.98
C ALA A 118 -9.22 20.89 8.86
N GLN A 119 -9.49 19.72 8.29
CA GLN A 119 -10.02 18.56 9.00
C GLN A 119 -9.02 18.02 10.05
N GLN A 120 -7.74 17.92 9.69
CA GLN A 120 -6.69 17.47 10.60
C GLN A 120 -6.53 18.41 11.80
N LEU A 121 -6.56 19.73 11.59
CA LEU A 121 -6.54 20.71 12.67
C LEU A 121 -7.74 20.52 13.59
N GLN A 122 -8.94 20.35 13.02
CA GLN A 122 -10.15 20.10 13.78
C GLN A 122 -10.03 18.83 14.64
N SER A 123 -9.67 17.70 14.03
CA SER A 123 -9.51 16.43 14.74
C SER A 123 -8.40 16.48 15.80
N TRP A 124 -7.27 17.13 15.51
CA TRP A 124 -6.18 17.30 16.48
C TRP A 124 -6.65 18.10 17.70
N MET A 125 -7.37 19.20 17.49
CA MET A 125 -7.89 20.02 18.60
C MET A 125 -8.87 19.26 19.50
N GLU A 126 -9.57 18.26 18.97
CA GLU A 126 -10.48 17.39 19.72
C GLU A 126 -9.73 16.32 20.55
N THR A 127 -8.44 16.10 20.30
CA THR A 127 -7.66 15.11 21.07
C THR A 127 -7.36 15.59 22.50
N ARG A 128 -7.39 14.66 23.46
CA ARG A 128 -6.95 14.90 24.86
C ARG A 128 -5.49 15.33 24.95
N GLU A 129 -4.67 14.89 24.01
CA GLU A 129 -3.26 15.25 23.93
C GLU A 129 -3.08 16.73 23.59
N ALA A 130 -3.74 17.21 22.52
CA ALA A 130 -3.73 18.63 22.16
C ALA A 130 -4.24 19.48 23.33
N GLU A 131 -5.29 19.04 24.03
CA GLU A 131 -5.77 19.71 25.24
C GLU A 131 -4.71 19.76 26.36
N GLY A 132 -4.00 18.65 26.60
CA GLY A 132 -2.94 18.57 27.60
C GLY A 132 -1.74 19.49 27.30
N ILE A 133 -1.23 19.44 26.07
CA ILE A 133 -0.13 20.29 25.57
C ILE A 133 -0.52 21.76 25.72
N THR A 134 -1.69 22.09 25.21
CA THR A 134 -2.26 23.43 25.23
C THR A 134 -2.42 23.97 26.66
N ARG A 135 -2.92 23.13 27.58
CA ARG A 135 -3.13 23.49 28.99
C ARG A 135 -1.80 23.73 29.71
N ASP A 136 -0.79 22.89 29.49
CA ASP A 136 0.52 23.04 30.10
C ASP A 136 1.24 24.29 29.59
N TRP A 137 1.11 24.59 28.29
CA TRP A 137 1.59 25.84 27.72
C TRP A 137 0.95 27.07 28.36
N ALA A 138 -0.39 27.11 28.43
CA ALA A 138 -1.11 28.24 29.02
C ALA A 138 -0.73 28.48 30.49
N ARG A 139 -0.52 27.38 31.24
CA ARG A 139 -0.02 27.44 32.62
C ARG A 139 1.40 28.00 32.68
N GLY A 140 2.30 27.55 31.79
CA GLY A 140 3.65 28.08 31.69
C GLY A 140 3.68 29.57 31.37
N ALA A 141 2.92 29.99 30.36
CA ALA A 141 2.80 31.39 29.96
C ALA A 141 2.25 32.27 31.09
N ARG A 142 1.22 31.80 31.82
CA ARG A 142 0.69 32.51 32.99
C ARG A 142 1.73 32.66 34.09
N LEU A 143 2.47 31.61 34.42
CA LEU A 143 3.52 31.67 35.45
C LEU A 143 4.61 32.66 35.06
N ALA A 144 4.99 32.71 33.77
CA ALA A 144 5.97 33.67 33.27
C ALA A 144 5.47 35.12 33.44
N MET A 145 4.20 35.39 33.10
CA MET A 145 3.58 36.71 33.29
C MET A 145 3.49 37.14 34.76
N LEU A 146 3.40 36.17 35.69
CA LEU A 146 3.40 36.43 37.12
C LEU A 146 4.81 36.60 37.72
N GLY A 147 5.86 36.53 36.89
CA GLY A 147 7.26 36.56 37.34
C GLY A 147 7.75 35.26 37.97
N ASP A 148 6.95 34.19 37.97
CA ASP A 148 7.37 32.86 38.43
C ASP A 148 8.10 32.12 37.29
N THR A 149 9.32 32.58 37.00
CA THR A 149 10.16 32.06 35.92
C THR A 149 10.47 30.57 36.09
N LYS A 150 10.73 30.11 37.32
CA LYS A 150 11.00 28.68 37.61
C LYS A 150 9.75 27.83 37.39
N GLY A 151 8.59 28.30 37.85
CA GLY A 151 7.31 27.63 37.61
C GLY A 151 7.01 27.52 36.11
N ALA A 152 7.22 28.62 35.36
CA ALA A 152 7.03 28.68 33.92
C ALA A 152 7.93 27.68 33.18
N MET A 153 9.24 27.71 33.46
CA MET A 153 10.20 26.79 32.85
C MET A 153 9.90 25.33 33.15
N ARG A 154 9.46 25.00 34.38
CA ARG A 154 9.06 23.62 34.69
C ARG A 154 7.87 23.16 33.83
N LYS A 155 6.95 24.07 33.52
CA LYS A 155 5.82 23.78 32.62
C LYS A 155 6.27 23.64 31.18
N PHE A 156 7.10 24.56 30.68
CA PHE A 156 7.64 24.50 29.32
C PHE A 156 8.58 23.30 29.11
N GLY A 157 9.38 22.92 30.10
CA GLY A 157 10.23 21.73 30.04
C GLY A 157 9.41 20.44 29.95
N LYS A 158 8.35 20.31 30.75
CA LYS A 158 7.40 19.18 30.62
C LYS A 158 6.65 19.17 29.29
N LEU A 159 6.35 20.36 28.78
CA LEU A 159 5.72 20.51 27.47
C LEU A 159 6.66 20.04 26.35
N TYR A 160 7.94 20.42 26.44
CA TYR A 160 8.99 19.98 25.53
C TYR A 160 9.14 18.45 25.52
N GLU A 161 9.19 17.83 26.71
CA GLU A 161 9.23 16.37 26.87
C GLU A 161 8.07 15.65 26.16
N LYS A 162 6.87 16.24 26.16
CA LYS A 162 5.70 15.70 25.45
C LYS A 162 5.78 15.87 23.93
N LEU A 163 6.44 16.92 23.47
CA LEU A 163 6.44 17.33 22.06
C LEU A 163 7.59 16.76 21.26
N GLU A 164 8.66 16.33 21.91
CA GLU A 164 9.81 15.75 21.26
C GLU A 164 10.04 14.35 21.85
N PRO A 165 9.52 13.29 21.20
CA PRO A 165 9.68 11.92 21.67
C PRO A 165 11.15 11.58 21.91
N GLY A 166 11.44 11.02 23.08
CA GLY A 166 12.80 10.70 23.51
C GLY A 166 13.53 11.85 24.22
N SER A 167 13.03 13.09 24.12
CA SER A 167 13.54 14.16 24.96
C SER A 167 13.05 14.02 26.41
N LYS A 168 13.85 14.47 27.37
CA LYS A 168 13.49 14.46 28.79
C LYS A 168 13.88 15.76 29.45
N TYR A 169 12.97 16.34 30.23
CA TYR A 169 13.32 17.44 31.12
C TYR A 169 14.20 16.91 32.26
N VAL A 170 15.46 17.33 32.28
CA VAL A 170 16.46 16.88 33.28
C VAL A 170 16.37 17.75 34.53
N GLY A 171 16.20 19.05 34.35
CA GLY A 171 16.10 19.97 35.47
C GLY A 171 16.29 21.42 35.07
N MET A 172 16.46 22.24 36.09
CA MET A 172 16.85 23.63 35.96
C MET A 172 17.98 23.91 36.93
N GLU A 173 18.83 24.86 36.55
CA GLU A 173 19.90 25.38 37.39
C GLU A 173 19.79 26.90 37.42
N ASP A 174 19.92 27.50 38.59
CA ASP A 174 19.98 28.95 38.71
C ASP A 174 21.32 29.44 38.16
N ILE A 175 21.28 30.40 37.24
CA ILE A 175 22.50 31.07 36.77
C ILE A 175 22.72 32.26 37.71
N THR A 176 23.88 32.28 38.34
CA THR A 176 24.30 33.39 39.19
C THR A 176 25.48 34.10 38.55
N GLU A 177 25.48 35.43 38.62
CA GLU A 177 26.61 36.26 38.22
C GLU A 177 27.27 36.88 39.45
N PRO A 178 28.60 37.11 39.40
CA PRO A 178 29.26 37.95 40.39
C PRO A 178 28.57 39.31 40.46
N ASN A 179 28.20 39.72 41.66
CA ASN A 179 27.67 41.05 41.92
C ASN A 179 28.87 41.96 42.22
N PHE A 180 29.03 43.06 41.49
CA PHE A 180 30.15 44.00 41.72
C PHE A 180 29.62 45.28 42.35
N GLU A 181 30.20 45.66 43.49
CA GLU A 181 29.98 46.96 44.11
C GLU A 181 31.17 47.89 43.83
N GLU A 182 30.85 49.13 43.48
CA GLU A 182 31.86 50.18 43.33
C GLU A 182 32.15 50.78 44.71
N ARG A 183 33.38 50.61 45.18
CA ARG A 183 33.84 51.16 46.46
C ARG A 183 34.95 52.16 46.21
N THR A 184 34.76 53.38 46.70
CA THR A 184 35.81 54.41 46.65
C THR A 184 36.76 54.21 47.83
N LEU A 185 38.05 54.06 47.55
CA LEU A 185 39.08 53.88 48.55
C LEU A 185 39.25 55.18 49.37
N PRO A 186 39.15 55.11 50.71
CA PRO A 186 39.32 56.29 51.55
C PRO A 186 40.76 56.80 51.45
N GLY A 187 40.92 58.09 51.11
CA GLY A 187 42.21 58.78 51.03
C GLY A 187 42.85 58.85 49.64
N THR A 188 42.47 57.99 48.69
CA THR A 188 42.99 58.05 47.30
C THR A 188 41.98 58.60 46.31
N GLY A 189 40.68 58.50 46.60
CA GLY A 189 39.62 58.90 45.66
C GLY A 189 39.43 57.92 44.49
N GLU A 190 40.14 56.80 44.48
CA GLU A 190 40.08 55.79 43.43
C GLU A 190 38.90 54.84 43.67
N THR A 191 38.05 54.65 42.65
CA THR A 191 36.92 53.72 42.70
C THR A 191 37.34 52.36 42.17
N ILE A 192 37.26 51.33 43.01
CA ILE A 192 37.51 49.94 42.63
C ILE A 192 36.21 49.14 42.62
N ARG A 193 36.11 48.18 41.69
CA ARG A 193 35.02 47.18 41.69
C ARG A 193 35.41 46.03 42.58
N ILE A 194 34.63 45.79 43.62
CA ILE A 194 34.79 44.65 44.53
C ILE A 194 33.64 43.69 44.29
N GLU A 195 33.96 42.41 44.11
CA GLU A 195 32.95 41.36 44.05
C GLU A 195 32.27 41.22 45.42
N ASN A 196 30.98 41.52 45.48
CA ASN A 196 30.12 41.42 46.66
C ASN A 196 29.02 40.37 46.46
N GLY A 197 29.41 39.10 46.57
CA GLY A 197 28.50 37.96 46.45
C GLY A 197 28.03 37.71 45.02
N THR A 198 26.96 36.93 44.89
CA THR A 198 26.37 36.61 43.59
C THR A 198 24.91 37.06 43.53
N ARG A 199 24.49 37.52 42.36
CA ARG A 199 23.11 37.90 42.07
C ARG A 199 22.49 36.91 41.08
N PRO A 200 21.18 36.65 41.15
CA PRO A 200 20.50 35.82 40.15
C PRO A 200 20.57 36.54 38.79
N ALA A 201 21.20 35.88 37.82
CA ALA A 201 21.40 36.39 36.46
C ALA A 201 20.50 35.69 35.44
N GLY A 202 19.90 34.56 35.82
CA GLY A 202 19.05 33.81 34.93
C GLY A 202 18.75 32.41 35.45
N VAL A 203 18.20 31.59 34.57
CA VAL A 203 17.98 30.16 34.83
C VAL A 203 18.36 29.38 33.57
N ARG A 204 19.11 28.29 33.76
CA ARG A 204 19.50 27.34 32.74
C ARG A 204 18.54 26.17 32.74
N LEU A 205 17.84 25.98 31.62
CA LEU A 205 17.01 24.81 31.37
C LEU A 205 17.89 23.67 30.84
N LYS A 206 17.87 22.51 31.51
CA LYS A 206 18.58 21.30 31.04
C LYS A 206 17.59 20.31 30.45
N LEU A 207 17.78 20.00 29.18
CA LEU A 207 17.02 19.03 28.42
C LEU A 207 17.97 17.91 28.00
N ARG A 208 17.48 16.67 27.99
CA ARG A 208 18.18 15.56 27.35
C ARG A 208 17.48 15.31 26.03
N ASN A 209 18.21 15.27 24.92
CA ASN A 209 17.64 14.94 23.61
C ASN A 209 17.45 13.42 23.47
N ALA A 210 16.90 12.99 22.33
CA ALA A 210 16.68 11.56 22.03
C ALA A 210 17.98 10.75 21.96
N ASP A 211 19.11 11.38 21.62
CA ASP A 211 20.43 10.76 21.56
C ASP A 211 21.09 10.61 22.94
N GLY A 212 20.45 11.14 23.99
CA GLY A 212 20.94 11.09 25.37
C GLY A 212 21.88 12.24 25.74
N GLU A 213 22.15 13.15 24.82
CA GLU A 213 22.98 14.34 25.06
C GLU A 213 22.20 15.41 25.83
N GLU A 214 22.88 16.04 26.79
CA GLU A 214 22.29 17.14 27.57
C GLU A 214 22.51 18.48 26.86
N VAL A 215 21.41 19.09 26.43
CA VAL A 215 21.38 20.43 25.85
C VAL A 215 20.90 21.41 26.93
N SER A 216 21.62 22.52 27.07
CA SER A 216 21.28 23.58 28.02
C SER A 216 20.88 24.86 27.28
N HIS A 217 19.80 25.49 27.74
CA HIS A 217 19.39 26.81 27.26
C HIS A 217 19.35 27.79 28.44
N ASP A 218 20.09 28.88 28.29
CA ASP A 218 20.23 29.91 29.30
C ASP A 218 19.21 31.01 29.04
N PHE A 219 18.44 31.37 30.07
CA PHE A 219 17.50 32.46 30.01
C PHE A 219 17.92 33.50 31.03
N THR A 220 18.29 34.68 30.54
CA THR A 220 18.78 35.78 31.39
C THR A 220 17.64 36.62 31.98
N SER A 221 16.43 36.49 31.43
CA SER A 221 15.25 37.20 31.92
C SER A 221 13.96 36.42 31.69
N SER A 222 12.91 36.81 32.42
CA SER A 222 11.55 36.29 32.24
C SER A 222 11.01 36.57 30.84
N ASP A 223 11.38 37.73 30.28
CA ASP A 223 11.01 38.13 28.92
C ASP A 223 11.68 37.25 27.87
N ASP A 224 12.96 36.94 28.05
CA ASP A 224 13.70 36.05 27.15
C ASP A 224 13.12 34.62 27.17
N LEU A 225 12.77 34.12 28.36
CA LEU A 225 12.05 32.86 28.50
C LEU A 225 10.70 32.90 27.78
N TYR A 226 9.91 33.95 28.02
CA TYR A 226 8.59 34.08 27.43
C TYR A 226 8.66 34.20 25.91
N GLN A 227 9.57 35.01 25.38
CA GLN A 227 9.80 35.15 23.95
C GLN A 227 10.26 33.84 23.32
N THR A 228 11.21 33.14 23.95
CA THR A 228 11.67 31.85 23.46
C THR A 228 10.57 30.80 23.50
N ALA A 229 9.80 30.73 24.59
CA ALA A 229 8.65 29.84 24.69
C ALA A 229 7.57 30.20 23.66
N MET A 230 7.33 31.49 23.39
CA MET A 230 6.42 31.92 22.33
C MET A 230 6.95 31.54 20.94
N MET A 231 8.25 31.65 20.69
CA MET A 231 8.84 31.34 19.39
C MET A 231 8.93 29.83 19.11
N THR A 232 9.21 29.04 20.14
CA THR A 232 9.49 27.59 20.01
C THR A 232 8.26 26.73 20.32
N LEU A 233 7.40 27.21 21.21
CA LEU A 233 6.25 26.49 21.77
C LEU A 233 4.94 27.26 21.54
N SER A 234 4.86 28.19 20.58
CA SER A 234 3.55 28.79 20.24
C SER A 234 2.58 27.73 19.71
N PRO A 235 1.26 27.94 19.89
CA PRO A 235 0.23 27.11 19.29
C PRO A 235 0.44 26.85 17.79
N ASP A 236 0.89 27.85 17.03
CA ASP A 236 1.19 27.71 15.60
C ASP A 236 2.31 26.71 15.31
N LYS A 237 3.32 26.64 16.18
CA LYS A 237 4.40 25.66 16.07
C LYS A 237 3.90 24.26 16.40
N PHE A 238 2.97 24.12 17.35
CA PHE A 238 2.33 22.82 17.63
C PHE A 238 1.51 22.35 16.45
N VAL A 239 0.69 23.23 15.88
CA VAL A 239 -0.09 22.94 14.68
C VAL A 239 0.83 22.55 13.52
N GLY A 240 1.90 23.32 13.29
CA GLY A 240 2.90 23.01 12.27
C GLY A 240 3.63 21.68 12.48
N ARG A 241 3.98 21.33 13.74
CA ARG A 241 4.58 20.02 14.07
C ARG A 241 3.60 18.88 13.89
N ALA A 242 2.37 19.03 14.38
CA ALA A 242 1.31 18.03 14.20
C ALA A 242 1.07 17.74 12.71
N PHE A 243 1.05 18.78 11.87
CA PHE A 243 1.01 18.61 10.42
C PHE A 243 2.25 17.92 9.86
N SER A 244 3.46 18.30 10.30
CA SER A 244 4.67 17.62 9.83
C SER A 244 4.69 16.13 10.19
N GLU A 245 4.18 15.73 11.35
CA GLU A 245 4.09 14.32 11.74
C GLU A 245 3.04 13.58 10.93
N LEU A 246 1.90 14.21 10.66
CA LEU A 246 0.86 13.68 9.77
C LEU A 246 1.36 13.54 8.33
N ASP A 247 2.11 14.53 7.81
CA ASP A 247 2.74 14.48 6.50
C ASP A 247 3.74 13.32 6.43
N LYS A 248 4.58 13.14 7.45
CA LYS A 248 5.51 11.99 7.53
C LYS A 248 4.76 10.66 7.59
N ALA A 249 3.71 10.56 8.40
CA ALA A 249 2.90 9.35 8.51
C ALA A 249 2.15 9.03 7.21
N SER A 250 1.61 10.04 6.54
CA SER A 250 0.93 9.89 5.25
C SER A 250 1.92 9.51 4.13
N ALA A 251 3.11 10.11 4.10
CA ALA A 251 4.18 9.75 3.17
C ALA A 251 4.66 8.31 3.41
N ALA A 252 4.81 7.88 4.67
CA ALA A 252 5.16 6.50 5.01
C ALA A 252 4.06 5.51 4.56
N ARG A 253 2.77 5.85 4.76
CA ARG A 253 1.65 5.03 4.25
C ARG A 253 1.63 4.98 2.72
N ALA A 254 1.89 6.09 2.05
CA ALA A 254 1.94 6.15 0.59
C ALA A 254 3.12 5.34 0.03
N ALA A 255 4.28 5.38 0.69
CA ALA A 255 5.43 4.53 0.37
C ALA A 255 5.10 3.04 0.56
N ALA A 256 4.53 2.66 1.71
CA ALA A 256 4.10 1.29 1.96
C ALA A 256 3.04 0.79 0.94
N ALA A 257 2.10 1.65 0.54
CA ALA A 257 1.12 1.32 -0.49
C ALA A 257 1.73 1.24 -1.90
N LYS A 258 2.86 1.92 -2.15
CA LYS A 258 3.63 1.76 -3.38
C LYS A 258 4.36 0.41 -3.36
N ASP A 259 5.02 0.08 -2.26
CA ASP A 259 5.73 -1.20 -2.09
C ASP A 259 4.77 -2.39 -2.21
N ASP A 260 3.56 -2.32 -1.64
CA ASP A 260 2.53 -3.36 -1.79
C ASP A 260 2.06 -3.50 -3.25
N ARG A 261 1.93 -2.38 -3.98
CA ARG A 261 1.58 -2.41 -5.41
C ARG A 261 2.71 -3.05 -6.24
N GLU A 262 3.95 -2.68 -5.98
CA GLU A 262 5.12 -3.26 -6.65
C GLU A 262 5.24 -4.76 -6.35
N PHE A 263 5.08 -5.16 -5.08
CA PHE A 263 5.05 -6.56 -4.69
C PHE A 263 3.94 -7.36 -5.40
N ARG A 264 2.72 -6.82 -5.47
CA ARG A 264 1.62 -7.45 -6.21
C ARG A 264 1.90 -7.55 -7.70
N GLN A 265 2.53 -6.53 -8.28
CA GLN A 265 2.95 -6.54 -9.69
C GLN A 265 4.01 -7.63 -9.93
N ASP A 266 5.00 -7.75 -9.06
CA ASP A 266 6.03 -8.79 -9.14
C ASP A 266 5.45 -10.20 -8.99
N VAL A 267 4.53 -10.40 -8.04
CA VAL A 267 3.82 -11.68 -7.89
C VAL A 267 3.00 -12.00 -9.14
N ALA A 268 2.32 -11.01 -9.73
CA ALA A 268 1.58 -11.18 -10.97
C ALA A 268 2.52 -11.54 -12.14
N LEU A 269 3.65 -10.85 -12.29
CA LEU A 269 4.65 -11.14 -13.31
C LEU A 269 5.25 -12.53 -13.16
N LYS A 270 5.59 -12.95 -11.93
CA LYS A 270 6.08 -14.32 -11.65
C LYS A 270 5.03 -15.39 -11.97
N ARG A 271 3.77 -15.15 -11.64
CA ARG A 271 2.66 -16.06 -12.01
C ARG A 271 2.47 -16.15 -13.52
N MET A 272 2.56 -15.03 -14.23
CA MET A 272 2.51 -15.02 -15.69
C MET A 272 3.71 -15.75 -16.30
N GLY A 273 4.92 -15.55 -15.75
CA GLY A 273 6.13 -16.27 -16.16
C GLY A 273 5.97 -17.79 -16.02
N ALA A 274 5.54 -18.27 -14.85
CA ALA A 274 5.29 -19.68 -14.61
C ALA A 274 4.24 -20.26 -15.59
N ALA A 275 3.15 -19.52 -15.84
CA ALA A 275 2.13 -19.94 -16.81
C ALA A 275 2.65 -20.01 -18.26
N ILE A 276 3.57 -19.12 -18.63
CA ILE A 276 4.23 -19.14 -19.96
C ILE A 276 5.16 -20.35 -20.07
N ASP A 277 5.93 -20.63 -19.02
CA ASP A 277 6.85 -21.78 -18.98
C ASP A 277 6.06 -23.11 -19.02
N ASP A 278 4.98 -23.23 -18.25
CA ASP A 278 4.08 -24.39 -18.29
C ASP A 278 3.49 -24.61 -19.70
N GLN A 279 3.08 -23.53 -20.39
CA GLN A 279 2.61 -23.62 -21.78
C GLN A 279 3.73 -24.03 -22.74
N ARG A 280 4.96 -23.59 -22.51
CA ARG A 280 6.12 -23.94 -23.33
C ARG A 280 6.46 -25.42 -23.16
N ASP A 281 6.48 -25.91 -21.94
CA ASP A 281 6.77 -27.30 -21.60
C ASP A 281 5.67 -28.23 -22.14
N ALA A 282 4.40 -27.85 -22.00
CA ALA A 282 3.28 -28.57 -22.62
C ALA A 282 3.45 -28.66 -24.15
N ARG A 283 3.81 -27.55 -24.82
CA ARG A 283 4.07 -27.55 -26.27
C ARG A 283 5.27 -28.43 -26.64
N GLN A 284 6.33 -28.45 -25.84
CA GLN A 284 7.48 -29.32 -26.09
C GLN A 284 7.12 -30.79 -25.92
N HIS A 285 6.37 -31.13 -24.86
CA HIS A 285 5.87 -32.48 -24.62
C HIS A 285 4.95 -32.95 -25.77
N THR A 286 4.02 -32.11 -26.22
CA THR A 286 3.18 -32.42 -27.39
C THR A 286 4.02 -32.64 -28.65
N ARG A 287 5.07 -31.85 -28.88
CA ARG A 287 5.98 -32.06 -30.02
C ARG A 287 6.76 -33.36 -29.91
N GLN A 288 7.16 -33.77 -28.70
CA GLN A 288 7.82 -35.07 -28.48
C GLN A 288 6.87 -36.23 -28.75
N MET A 289 5.63 -36.17 -28.25
CA MET A 289 4.58 -37.17 -28.52
C MET A 289 4.30 -37.33 -30.02
N ILE A 290 4.15 -36.22 -30.75
CA ILE A 290 3.94 -36.27 -32.20
C ILE A 290 5.14 -36.89 -32.93
N ARG A 291 6.37 -36.66 -32.45
CA ARG A 291 7.57 -37.30 -33.01
C ARG A 291 7.58 -38.79 -32.74
N SER A 292 7.32 -39.22 -31.50
CA SER A 292 7.26 -40.65 -31.16
C SER A 292 6.16 -41.38 -31.93
N ASP A 293 4.98 -40.77 -32.09
CA ASP A 293 3.88 -41.35 -32.85
C ASP A 293 4.24 -41.51 -34.33
N ARG A 294 4.92 -40.52 -34.92
CA ARG A 294 5.39 -40.59 -36.31
C ARG A 294 6.48 -41.65 -36.49
N GLU A 295 7.42 -41.77 -35.55
CA GLU A 295 8.44 -42.81 -35.56
C GLU A 295 7.83 -44.21 -35.44
N PHE A 296 6.88 -44.39 -34.53
CA PHE A 296 6.13 -45.63 -34.37
C PHE A 296 5.30 -46.00 -35.61
N GLY A 297 4.68 -45.01 -36.26
CA GLY A 297 3.95 -45.23 -37.52
C GLY A 297 4.87 -45.65 -38.67
N GLN A 298 6.08 -45.08 -38.75
CA GLN A 298 7.06 -45.41 -39.79
C GLN A 298 7.66 -46.80 -39.61
N THR A 299 7.99 -47.20 -38.38
CA THR A 299 8.48 -48.56 -38.09
C THR A 299 7.40 -49.61 -38.38
N THR A 300 6.16 -49.37 -37.93
CA THR A 300 5.03 -50.27 -38.20
C THR A 300 4.77 -50.47 -39.70
N GLN A 301 4.84 -49.41 -40.51
CA GLN A 301 4.71 -49.54 -41.97
C GLN A 301 5.86 -50.33 -42.60
N ARG A 302 7.10 -50.10 -42.14
CA ARG A 302 8.28 -50.80 -42.64
C ARG A 302 8.21 -52.30 -42.35
N ASP A 303 7.83 -52.67 -41.13
CA ASP A 303 7.68 -54.06 -40.70
C ASP A 303 6.55 -54.77 -41.47
N ALA A 304 5.44 -54.08 -41.74
CA ALA A 304 4.35 -54.62 -42.54
C ALA A 304 4.76 -54.90 -44.00
N THR A 305 5.53 -54.00 -44.63
CA THR A 305 6.08 -54.26 -45.98
C THR A 305 7.06 -55.42 -45.99
N GLN A 306 7.88 -55.57 -44.96
CA GLN A 306 8.92 -56.61 -44.92
C GLN A 306 8.32 -58.02 -44.70
N GLN A 307 7.30 -58.14 -43.87
CA GLN A 307 6.56 -59.40 -43.69
C GLN A 307 5.81 -59.86 -44.96
N GLY A 308 5.32 -58.92 -45.78
CA GLY A 308 4.70 -59.25 -47.07
C GLY A 308 5.68 -59.94 -48.04
N TYR A 309 6.96 -59.55 -48.01
CA TYR A 309 8.01 -60.18 -48.82
C TYR A 309 8.43 -61.58 -48.34
N ASP A 310 8.30 -61.87 -47.05
CA ASP A 310 8.70 -63.18 -46.50
C ASP A 310 7.68 -64.29 -46.81
N LEU A 311 6.38 -63.96 -46.91
CA LEU A 311 5.33 -64.90 -47.35
C LEU A 311 5.56 -65.42 -48.78
N GLU A 312 5.97 -64.55 -49.71
CA GLU A 312 6.32 -64.93 -51.09
C GLU A 312 7.61 -65.75 -51.17
N LYS A 313 8.50 -65.65 -50.18
CA LYS A 313 9.75 -66.41 -50.11
C LYS A 313 9.59 -67.79 -49.48
N ILE A 314 8.67 -67.93 -48.51
CA ILE A 314 8.52 -69.16 -47.72
C ILE A 314 7.70 -70.23 -48.45
N MET A 315 6.83 -69.84 -49.40
CA MET A 315 6.09 -70.80 -50.24
C MET A 315 6.40 -70.59 -51.72
N THR A 316 6.66 -71.69 -52.44
CA THR A 316 6.72 -71.62 -53.91
C THR A 316 5.36 -71.16 -54.45
N SER A 317 5.35 -70.33 -55.50
CA SER A 317 4.10 -69.77 -56.07
C SER A 317 3.02 -70.82 -56.33
N LYS A 318 3.41 -72.03 -56.72
CA LYS A 318 2.51 -73.18 -56.93
C LYS A 318 1.84 -73.68 -55.65
N GLN A 319 2.52 -73.68 -54.51
CA GLN A 319 1.96 -74.12 -53.22
C GLN A 319 1.00 -73.08 -52.66
N LEU A 320 1.35 -71.80 -52.79
CA LEU A 320 0.47 -70.69 -52.44
C LEU A 320 -0.81 -70.70 -53.30
N ASP A 321 -0.68 -70.87 -54.62
CA ASP A 321 -1.83 -70.95 -55.51
C ASP A 321 -2.73 -72.16 -55.23
N ALA A 322 -2.14 -73.33 -54.90
CA ALA A 322 -2.92 -74.52 -54.54
C ALA A 322 -3.66 -74.34 -53.20
N ALA A 323 -3.02 -73.73 -52.20
CA ALA A 323 -3.64 -73.47 -50.90
C ALA A 323 -4.72 -72.37 -50.95
N LEU A 324 -4.60 -71.43 -51.88
CA LEU A 324 -5.55 -70.34 -52.10
C LEU A 324 -6.69 -70.69 -53.06
N ALA A 325 -6.56 -71.75 -53.86
CA ALA A 325 -7.57 -72.14 -54.86
C ALA A 325 -9.01 -72.22 -54.30
N PRO A 326 -9.28 -72.81 -53.11
CA PRO A 326 -10.64 -72.84 -52.55
C PRO A 326 -11.18 -71.45 -52.21
N ALA A 327 -10.31 -70.54 -51.75
CA ALA A 327 -10.66 -69.18 -51.40
C ALA A 327 -10.93 -68.31 -52.64
N MET A 328 -10.16 -68.55 -53.69
CA MET A 328 -10.28 -67.89 -54.99
C MET A 328 -11.58 -68.29 -55.70
N GLU A 329 -11.99 -69.56 -55.58
CA GLU A 329 -13.29 -70.03 -56.03
C GLU A 329 -14.43 -69.33 -55.25
N ALA A 330 -14.29 -69.19 -53.93
CA ALA A 330 -15.27 -68.48 -53.10
C ALA A 330 -15.36 -66.98 -53.42
N ALA A 331 -14.21 -66.34 -53.71
CA ALA A 331 -14.10 -64.93 -54.10
C ALA A 331 -14.76 -64.64 -55.45
N LYS A 332 -14.59 -65.51 -56.45
CA LYS A 332 -15.29 -65.41 -57.74
C LYS A 332 -16.81 -65.33 -57.56
N VAL A 333 -17.37 -66.13 -56.64
CA VAL A 333 -18.81 -66.12 -56.37
C VAL A 333 -19.26 -64.83 -55.66
N LYS A 334 -18.35 -64.09 -55.01
CA LYS A 334 -18.62 -62.79 -54.37
C LYS A 334 -18.39 -61.59 -55.32
N GLY A 335 -17.80 -61.82 -56.49
CA GLY A 335 -17.37 -60.76 -57.41
C GLY A 335 -16.09 -60.06 -56.98
N ASP A 336 -15.41 -60.56 -55.94
CA ASP A 336 -14.11 -60.05 -55.50
C ASP A 336 -13.04 -60.45 -56.52
N THR A 337 -12.10 -59.54 -56.81
CA THR A 337 -10.99 -59.92 -57.70
C THR A 337 -10.06 -60.91 -56.99
N PRO A 338 -9.35 -61.77 -57.75
CA PRO A 338 -8.29 -62.62 -57.21
C PRO A 338 -7.31 -61.92 -56.27
N GLU A 339 -6.99 -60.66 -56.54
CA GLU A 339 -6.08 -59.86 -55.71
C GLU A 339 -6.72 -59.45 -54.38
N ASP A 340 -8.02 -59.11 -54.37
CA ASP A 340 -8.73 -58.74 -53.15
C ASP A 340 -8.88 -59.93 -52.21
N ALA A 341 -9.13 -61.12 -52.77
CA ALA A 341 -9.16 -62.37 -52.01
C ALA A 341 -7.79 -62.66 -51.36
N ARG A 342 -6.70 -62.51 -52.13
CA ARG A 342 -5.33 -62.68 -51.62
C ARG A 342 -5.01 -61.70 -50.50
N LYS A 343 -5.36 -60.43 -50.66
CA LYS A 343 -5.18 -59.39 -49.62
C LYS A 343 -5.97 -59.71 -48.36
N ALA A 344 -7.23 -60.12 -48.50
CA ALA A 344 -8.08 -60.46 -47.36
C ALA A 344 -7.55 -61.68 -46.58
N ILE A 345 -7.11 -62.72 -47.28
CA ILE A 345 -6.54 -63.92 -46.65
C ILE A 345 -5.21 -63.59 -45.97
N SER A 346 -4.35 -62.77 -46.60
CA SER A 346 -3.11 -62.29 -46.00
C SER A 346 -3.36 -61.48 -44.72
N ALA A 347 -4.37 -60.62 -44.73
CA ALA A 347 -4.76 -59.85 -43.53
C ALA A 347 -5.25 -60.76 -42.40
N ILE A 348 -6.09 -61.76 -42.70
CA ILE A 348 -6.55 -62.75 -41.71
C ILE A 348 -5.39 -63.56 -41.15
N TRP A 349 -4.48 -64.04 -42.02
CA TRP A 349 -3.29 -64.77 -41.62
C TRP A 349 -2.42 -63.94 -40.67
N LYS A 350 -2.21 -62.65 -41.00
CA LYS A 350 -1.47 -61.72 -40.14
C LYS A 350 -2.13 -61.55 -38.78
N THR A 351 -3.44 -61.28 -38.73
CA THR A 351 -4.15 -61.14 -37.44
C THR A 351 -4.07 -62.40 -36.60
N LEU A 352 -4.17 -63.60 -37.20
CA LEU A 352 -4.00 -64.87 -36.49
C LEU A 352 -2.56 -65.05 -35.99
N SER A 353 -1.55 -64.66 -36.77
CA SER A 353 -0.15 -64.74 -36.35
C SER A 353 0.20 -63.76 -35.23
N GLU A 354 -0.37 -62.56 -35.24
CA GLU A 354 -0.11 -61.53 -34.22
C GLU A 354 -0.86 -61.80 -32.92
N SER A 355 -2.06 -62.39 -33.02
CA SER A 355 -2.88 -62.74 -31.85
C SER A 355 -2.49 -64.06 -31.19
N ASP A 356 -1.70 -64.90 -31.85
CA ASP A 356 -1.22 -66.16 -31.28
C ASP A 356 0.00 -65.95 -30.38
N LEU A 357 -0.19 -66.13 -29.08
CA LEU A 357 0.83 -65.97 -28.04
C LEU A 357 1.88 -67.11 -28.00
N GLY A 358 1.94 -67.98 -29.00
CA GLY A 358 3.03 -68.96 -29.18
C GLY A 358 2.90 -70.25 -28.36
N GLY A 359 1.68 -70.69 -28.03
CA GLY A 359 1.44 -71.95 -27.34
C GLY A 359 1.64 -73.20 -28.21
N LYS A 360 1.91 -74.36 -27.62
CA LYS A 360 1.87 -75.66 -28.34
C LYS A 360 0.46 -75.87 -28.90
N GLY A 361 0.31 -75.80 -30.23
CA GLY A 361 -0.98 -75.88 -30.93
C GLY A 361 -1.54 -74.52 -31.40
N GLY A 362 -0.86 -73.42 -31.08
CA GLY A 362 -1.14 -72.09 -31.61
C GLY A 362 -0.97 -72.01 -33.13
N PHE A 363 -1.60 -71.03 -33.75
CA PHE A 363 -1.52 -70.77 -35.20
C PHE A 363 -0.08 -70.79 -35.72
N ASN A 364 0.83 -70.09 -35.05
CA ASN A 364 2.25 -69.99 -35.42
C ASN A 364 3.02 -71.31 -35.27
N SER A 365 2.49 -72.26 -34.50
CA SER A 365 3.10 -73.59 -34.32
C SER A 365 2.72 -74.60 -35.40
N LYS A 366 1.75 -74.28 -36.26
CA LYS A 366 1.31 -75.16 -37.35
C LYS A 366 2.23 -75.05 -38.57
N PRO A 367 2.36 -76.10 -39.38
CA PRO A 367 2.95 -76.01 -40.71
C PRO A 367 2.30 -74.88 -41.55
N VAL A 368 3.08 -74.21 -42.40
CA VAL A 368 2.65 -73.01 -43.14
C VAL A 368 1.41 -73.30 -44.01
N ASP A 369 1.34 -74.47 -44.62
CA ASP A 369 0.18 -74.91 -45.41
C ASP A 369 -1.10 -75.04 -44.55
N GLU A 370 -0.99 -75.51 -43.31
CA GLU A 370 -2.11 -75.54 -42.37
C GLU A 370 -2.52 -74.15 -41.90
N GLN A 371 -1.56 -73.24 -41.69
CA GLN A 371 -1.85 -71.85 -41.35
C GLN A 371 -2.62 -71.14 -42.46
N VAL A 372 -2.18 -71.30 -43.71
CA VAL A 372 -2.85 -70.74 -44.89
C VAL A 372 -4.24 -71.35 -45.05
N LYS A 373 -4.37 -72.67 -44.88
CA LYS A 373 -5.66 -73.35 -44.91
C LYS A 373 -6.61 -72.83 -43.84
N GLN A 374 -6.12 -72.56 -42.64
CA GLN A 374 -6.94 -71.99 -41.56
C GLN A 374 -7.36 -70.54 -41.87
N ALA A 375 -6.47 -69.70 -42.38
CA ALA A 375 -6.82 -68.34 -42.81
C ALA A 375 -7.84 -68.33 -43.96
N THR A 376 -7.65 -69.19 -44.95
CA THR A 376 -8.59 -69.41 -46.07
C THR A 376 -9.96 -69.88 -45.58
N ASN A 377 -10.00 -70.80 -44.61
CA ASN A 377 -11.27 -71.27 -44.04
C ASN A 377 -12.04 -70.15 -43.33
N ILE A 378 -11.35 -69.28 -42.59
CA ILE A 378 -11.97 -68.12 -41.94
C ILE A 378 -12.50 -67.13 -42.98
N TYR A 379 -11.75 -66.85 -44.05
CA TYR A 379 -12.23 -66.02 -45.16
C TYR A 379 -13.50 -66.60 -45.82
N SER A 380 -13.52 -67.91 -46.06
CA SER A 380 -14.69 -68.61 -46.61
C SER A 380 -15.89 -68.58 -45.66
N GLN A 381 -15.67 -68.69 -44.35
CA GLN A 381 -16.74 -68.56 -43.35
C GLN A 381 -17.29 -67.13 -43.28
N GLN A 382 -16.44 -66.11 -43.26
CA GLN A 382 -16.86 -64.71 -43.24
C GLN A 382 -17.63 -64.33 -44.51
N SER A 383 -17.18 -64.82 -45.68
CA SER A 383 -17.89 -64.58 -46.95
C SER A 383 -19.24 -65.30 -47.02
N THR A 384 -19.36 -66.49 -46.42
CA THR A 384 -20.64 -67.22 -46.34
C THR A 384 -21.60 -66.55 -45.35
N ALA A 385 -21.11 -66.10 -44.18
CA ALA A 385 -21.90 -65.39 -43.18
C ALA A 385 -22.47 -64.06 -43.72
N ALA A 386 -21.68 -63.32 -44.53
CA ALA A 386 -22.14 -62.11 -45.19
C ALA A 386 -23.31 -62.36 -46.16
N ARG A 387 -23.42 -63.56 -46.76
CA ARG A 387 -24.58 -63.92 -47.61
C ARG A 387 -25.82 -64.27 -46.82
N GLY A 388 -25.67 -64.95 -45.67
CA GLY A 388 -26.80 -65.28 -44.79
C GLY A 388 -27.52 -64.04 -44.24
N VAL A 389 -26.80 -62.93 -44.08
CA VAL A 389 -27.36 -61.64 -43.64
C VAL A 389 -28.13 -60.93 -44.76
N ILE A 390 -27.80 -61.18 -46.04
CA ILE A 390 -28.47 -60.53 -47.19
C ILE A 390 -29.75 -61.28 -47.62
N GLN A 391 -29.89 -62.57 -47.28
CA GLN A 391 -31.11 -63.35 -47.54
C GLN A 391 -32.06 -63.47 -46.32
N GLY A 392 -31.72 -62.85 -45.19
CA GLY A 392 -32.63 -62.70 -44.06
C GLY A 392 -33.70 -61.65 -44.36
N ALA A 393 -34.96 -62.11 -44.44
CA ALA A 393 -36.15 -61.31 -44.72
C ALA A 393 -36.18 -59.96 -43.98
N ALA A 394 -36.50 -58.90 -44.72
CA ALA A 394 -36.77 -57.59 -44.16
C ALA A 394 -37.85 -57.71 -43.06
N PRO A 395 -37.60 -57.25 -41.82
CA PRO A 395 -38.64 -57.17 -40.82
C PRO A 395 -39.68 -56.14 -41.26
N ASP A 396 -40.91 -56.60 -41.39
CA ASP A 396 -42.11 -55.84 -41.73
C ASP A 396 -42.31 -54.72 -40.70
N SER A 397 -41.87 -53.50 -41.04
CA SER A 397 -41.90 -52.33 -40.15
C SER A 397 -43.16 -51.51 -40.43
N ASN A 398 -44.32 -52.08 -40.09
CA ASN A 398 -45.55 -51.32 -40.00
C ASN A 398 -46.34 -51.67 -38.73
N GLN A 399 -45.77 -51.36 -37.56
CA GLN A 399 -46.54 -51.13 -36.34
C GLN A 399 -46.03 -49.89 -35.63
N GLY A 400 -46.87 -48.85 -35.65
CA GLY A 400 -46.61 -47.56 -35.06
C GLY A 400 -46.42 -47.59 -33.55
N ARG A 401 -45.60 -46.67 -33.06
CA ARG A 401 -45.64 -46.21 -31.67
C ARG A 401 -45.55 -44.70 -31.64
N GLY A 402 -46.51 -44.13 -30.91
CA GLY A 402 -46.75 -42.72 -30.78
C GLY A 402 -45.69 -41.97 -29.98
N ILE A 403 -45.63 -40.68 -30.27
CA ILE A 403 -44.80 -39.68 -29.61
C ILE A 403 -45.49 -39.26 -28.31
N PRO A 404 -44.85 -39.36 -27.13
CA PRO A 404 -45.34 -38.67 -25.94
C PRO A 404 -44.91 -37.21 -25.99
N LYS A 405 -45.88 -36.30 -25.87
CA LYS A 405 -45.64 -34.89 -25.53
C LYS A 405 -45.25 -34.81 -24.06
N LEU A 406 -44.12 -34.16 -23.77
CA LEU A 406 -43.77 -33.72 -22.41
C LEU A 406 -44.01 -32.21 -22.29
N TRP A 407 -44.84 -31.87 -21.32
CA TRP A 407 -44.77 -30.64 -20.52
C TRP A 407 -43.86 -30.90 -19.33
#